data_AF-A0A090A183-F1
#
_entry.id   AF-A0A090A183-F1
#
_cell.length_a   1.000
_cell.length_b   1.000
_cell.length_c   1.000
_cell.angle_alpha   90.00
_cell.angle_beta   90.00
_cell.angle_gamma   90.00
#
_symmetry.space_group_name_H-M   'P 1'
#
loop_
_entity.id
_entity.type
_entity.pdbx_description
1 polymer ?
#
loop_
_entity_poly.entity_id
_entity_poly.type
_entity_poly.pdbx_seq_one_letter_code
_entity_poly.pdbx_strand_id
1 'polypeptide(L)'
;LLLLKSKIMPHPHYTRLLSAYVNCQKVGAPPEVVARLEEARAAAAMNPPGMVGSSCIGLDPALDQFMEAYSEMLIKYEQELSKPLKEAMLFLQRVEYQLKALTISSPNTDAGEGNDRNASSEEEAEGNNFIDPQAEDHELKGQLLRRYSGYLGSLKPELMKTKKKGKLPMEARQQLLDWWSRHYKWPYPSESQRLALAEATGLDQKQINNWF
;
A
#
# COMPACT_ATOMS: atom_id res chain seq x y z
N LEU A 1 28.10 12.31 25.54
CA LEU A 1 26.67 11.97 25.70
C LEU A 1 26.16 12.13 27.13
N LEU A 2 26.74 11.46 28.13
CA LEU A 2 26.27 11.55 29.53
C LEU A 2 26.36 12.96 30.14
N LEU A 3 27.48 13.67 29.91
CA LEU A 3 27.69 15.06 30.35
C LEU A 3 26.71 16.07 29.75
N LEU A 4 26.26 15.81 28.52
CA LEU A 4 25.30 16.68 27.85
C LEU A 4 23.89 16.41 28.40
N LYS A 5 23.53 15.14 28.59
CA LYS A 5 22.27 14.74 29.22
C LYS A 5 22.13 15.30 30.64
N SER A 6 23.21 15.29 31.43
CA SER A 6 23.20 15.83 32.80
C SER A 6 23.03 17.36 32.86
N LYS A 7 23.36 18.08 31.79
CA LYS A 7 23.13 19.54 31.67
C LYS A 7 21.75 19.87 31.11
N ILE A 8 21.25 19.06 30.18
CA ILE A 8 19.98 19.29 29.48
C ILE A 8 18.78 18.90 30.37
N MET A 9 18.84 17.78 31.08
CA MET A 9 17.72 17.28 31.89
C MET A 9 17.23 18.24 33.00
N PRO A 10 18.10 18.92 33.77
CA PRO A 10 17.66 19.89 34.78
C PRO A 10 17.33 21.28 34.20
N HIS A 11 17.42 21.47 32.89
CA HIS A 11 17.28 22.79 32.25
C HIS A 11 15.80 23.24 32.21
N PRO A 12 15.46 24.52 32.46
CA PRO A 12 14.08 25.02 32.40
C PRO A 12 13.38 24.77 31.05
N HIS A 13 14.13 24.89 29.95
CA HIS A 13 13.61 24.60 28.59
C HIS A 13 13.53 23.12 28.23
N TYR A 14 13.93 22.19 29.11
CA TYR A 14 13.89 20.75 28.84
C TYR A 14 12.48 20.25 28.54
N THR A 15 11.48 20.73 29.28
CA THR A 15 10.08 20.33 29.11
C THR A 15 9.52 20.78 27.76
N ARG A 16 9.86 22.01 27.32
CA ARG A 16 9.53 22.54 25.99
C ARG A 16 10.19 21.72 24.89
N LEU A 17 11.48 21.41 25.05
CA LEU A 17 12.22 20.59 24.09
C LEU A 17 11.62 19.18 23.96
N LEU A 18 11.39 18.52 25.09
CA LEU A 18 10.78 17.19 25.13
C LEU A 18 9.38 17.20 24.49
N SER A 19 8.58 18.24 24.74
CA SER A 19 7.28 18.45 24.10
C SER A 19 7.40 18.50 22.58
N ALA A 20 8.29 19.36 22.07
CA ALA A 20 8.47 19.53 20.63
C ALA A 20 8.94 18.23 19.97
N TYR A 21 9.86 17.50 20.62
CA TYR A 21 10.33 16.20 20.15
C TYR A 21 9.20 15.16 20.12
N VAL A 22 8.43 15.03 21.20
CA VAL A 22 7.30 14.09 21.26
C VAL A 22 6.25 14.42 20.21
N ASN A 23 5.95 15.70 19.98
CA ASN A 23 5.01 16.10 18.93
C ASN A 23 5.49 15.69 17.53
N CYS A 24 6.78 15.82 17.22
CA CYS A 24 7.33 15.32 15.96
C CYS A 24 7.08 13.82 15.79
N GLN A 25 7.26 13.03 16.85
CA GLN A 25 7.03 11.57 16.82
C GLN A 25 5.55 11.19 16.70
N LYS A 26 4.63 12.09 17.07
CA LYS A 26 3.19 11.86 16.94
C LYS A 26 2.69 12.03 15.50
N VAL A 27 3.43 12.73 14.64
CA VAL A 27 3.01 12.97 13.26
C VAL A 27 2.95 11.64 12.49
N GLY A 28 1.74 11.20 12.15
CA GLY A 28 1.50 9.95 11.44
C GLY A 28 1.59 8.68 12.30
N ALA A 29 1.77 8.82 13.62
CA ALA A 29 1.77 7.68 14.52
C ALA A 29 0.34 7.13 14.75
N PRO A 30 0.18 5.81 14.91
CA PRO A 30 -1.08 5.21 15.34
C PRO A 30 -1.54 5.73 16.71
N PRO A 31 -2.85 5.73 17.01
CA PRO A 31 -3.38 6.21 18.30
C PRO A 31 -2.74 5.53 19.53
N GLU A 32 -2.48 4.23 19.43
CA GLU A 32 -1.77 3.42 20.44
C GLU A 32 -0.38 4.00 20.77
N VAL A 33 0.38 4.35 19.73
CA VAL A 33 1.74 4.89 19.86
C VAL A 33 1.69 6.30 20.43
N VAL A 34 0.73 7.12 19.99
CA VAL A 34 0.51 8.47 20.52
C VAL A 34 0.20 8.43 22.01
N ALA A 35 -0.68 7.52 22.46
CA ALA A 35 -1.01 7.36 23.87
C ALA A 35 0.23 6.98 24.71
N ARG A 36 1.03 6.03 24.23
CA ARG A 36 2.29 5.62 24.90
C ARG A 36 3.31 6.76 24.99
N LEU A 37 3.40 7.60 23.95
CA LEU A 37 4.28 8.77 23.94
C LEU A 37 3.84 9.84 24.95
N GLU A 38 2.54 10.08 25.07
CA GLU A 38 1.99 11.01 26.08
C GLU A 38 2.18 10.48 27.50
N GLU A 39 1.99 9.18 27.73
CA GLU A 39 2.25 8.55 29.03
C GLU A 39 3.73 8.64 29.42
N ALA A 40 4.64 8.32 28.48
CA ALA A 40 6.08 8.45 28.73
C ALA A 40 6.50 9.89 29.04
N ARG A 41 5.88 10.86 28.35
CA ARG A 41 6.08 12.29 28.63
C ARG A 41 5.54 12.69 30.01
N ALA A 42 4.35 12.23 30.38
CA ALA A 42 3.76 12.48 31.69
C ALA A 42 4.63 11.87 32.81
N ALA A 43 5.14 10.66 32.62
CA ALA A 43 6.07 10.01 33.55
C ALA A 43 7.37 10.81 33.71
N ALA A 44 7.90 11.38 32.63
CA ALA A 44 9.08 12.26 32.67
C ALA A 44 8.82 13.60 33.39
N ALA A 45 7.58 14.10 33.36
CA ALA A 45 7.18 15.30 34.09
C ALA A 45 6.93 15.03 35.59
N MET A 46 6.45 13.82 35.94
CA MET A 46 6.19 13.42 37.33
C MET A 46 7.47 13.01 38.09
N ASN A 47 8.49 12.49 37.39
CA ASN A 47 9.80 12.18 37.95
C ASN A 47 10.85 13.15 37.37
N PRO A 48 10.84 14.44 37.75
CA PRO A 48 11.89 15.35 37.32
C PRO A 48 13.23 14.81 37.84
N PRO A 49 14.23 14.61 36.97
CA PRO A 49 15.52 14.07 37.38
C PRO A 49 16.17 15.06 38.35
N GLY A 50 16.12 14.74 39.64
CA GLY A 50 16.86 15.39 40.72
C GLY A 50 16.72 16.91 40.76
N MET A 51 15.84 17.43 41.62
CA MET A 51 15.85 18.81 42.08
C MET A 51 17.11 19.08 42.95
N VAL A 52 18.30 18.96 42.37
CA VAL A 52 19.58 19.27 43.01
C VAL A 52 20.38 20.13 42.02
N GLY A 53 20.02 21.41 41.99
CA GLY A 53 20.67 22.42 41.15
C GLY A 53 19.66 23.15 40.28
N SER A 54 19.12 24.24 40.79
CA SER A 54 18.35 25.20 40.02
C SER A 54 19.22 25.75 38.89
N SER A 55 19.14 25.17 37.71
CA SER A 55 19.72 25.75 36.50
C SER A 55 18.85 26.96 36.15
N CYS A 56 19.22 28.16 36.58
CA CYS A 56 18.53 29.37 36.16
C CYS A 56 18.91 29.70 34.71
N ILE A 57 17.94 30.22 33.97
CA ILE A 57 18.14 30.80 32.64
C ILE A 57 19.24 31.87 32.76
N GLY A 58 20.26 31.80 31.91
CA GLY A 58 21.38 32.74 31.87
C GLY A 58 22.68 32.27 32.52
N LEU A 59 22.74 31.09 33.14
CA LEU A 59 24.00 30.49 33.62
C LEU A 59 24.91 30.03 32.47
N ASP A 60 24.30 29.60 31.36
CA ASP A 60 24.97 29.19 30.14
C ASP A 60 24.16 29.72 28.94
N PRO A 61 24.37 30.99 28.54
CA PRO A 61 23.62 31.61 27.46
C PRO A 61 23.71 30.87 26.12
N ALA A 62 24.81 30.15 25.89
CA ALA A 62 24.99 29.33 24.70
C ALA A 62 24.06 28.09 24.74
N LEU A 63 23.91 27.46 25.91
CA LEU A 63 22.96 26.37 26.12
C LEU A 63 21.52 26.85 26.04
N ASP A 64 21.19 28.01 26.62
CA ASP A 64 19.85 28.60 26.55
C ASP A 64 19.43 28.81 25.08
N GLN A 65 20.30 29.47 24.30
CA GLN A 65 20.10 29.70 22.88
C GLN A 65 19.97 28.39 22.10
N PHE A 66 20.80 27.40 22.40
CA PHE A 66 20.71 26.08 21.76
C PHE A 66 19.36 25.41 22.05
N MET A 67 18.94 25.38 23.32
CA MET A 67 17.69 24.74 23.74
C MET A 67 16.48 25.39 23.06
N GLU A 68 16.47 26.71 22.94
CA GLU A 68 15.43 27.46 22.26
C GLU A 68 15.44 27.22 20.75
N ALA A 69 16.57 27.45 20.08
CA ALA A 69 16.70 27.27 18.64
C ALA A 69 16.39 25.83 18.20
N TYR A 70 16.82 24.84 18.98
CA TYR A 70 16.52 23.44 18.69
C TYR A 70 15.04 23.09 18.92
N SER A 71 14.41 23.67 19.95
CA SER A 71 12.96 23.53 20.16
C SER A 71 12.17 24.14 19.00
N GLU A 72 12.56 25.33 18.52
CA GLU A 72 11.93 25.99 17.37
C GLU A 72 12.12 25.19 16.08
N MET A 73 13.33 24.65 15.86
CA MET A 73 13.61 23.76 14.73
C MET A 73 12.69 22.54 14.73
N LEU A 74 12.47 21.90 15.88
CA LEU A 74 11.56 20.76 16.00
C LEU A 74 10.10 21.16 15.75
N ILE A 75 9.64 22.30 16.26
CA ILE A 75 8.28 22.79 15.99
C ILE A 75 8.08 23.04 14.48
N LYS A 76 9.06 23.65 13.82
CA LYS A 76 9.00 23.87 12.37
C LYS A 76 9.01 22.55 11.61
N TYR A 77 9.84 21.60 12.02
CA TYR A 77 9.88 20.26 11.45
C TYR A 77 8.53 19.53 11.59
N GLU A 78 7.88 19.60 12.75
CA GLU A 78 6.53 19.07 12.97
C GLU A 78 5.51 19.63 11.96
N GLN A 79 5.54 20.95 11.74
CA GLN A 79 4.66 21.63 10.78
C GLN A 79 4.92 21.17 9.34
N GLU A 80 6.20 21.08 8.95
CA GLU A 80 6.63 20.65 7.62
C GLU A 80 6.28 19.18 7.34
N LEU A 81 6.31 18.30 8.36
CA LEU A 81 5.85 16.91 8.23
C LEU A 81 4.32 16.80 8.18
N SER A 82 3.61 17.63 8.96
CA SER A 82 2.16 17.52 9.14
C SER A 82 1.38 17.80 7.85
N LYS A 83 1.82 18.78 7.05
CA LYS A 83 1.15 19.18 5.82
C LYS A 83 1.11 18.06 4.75
N PRO A 84 2.23 17.51 4.27
CA PRO A 84 2.22 16.47 3.24
C PRO A 84 1.51 15.21 3.72
N LEU A 85 1.60 14.87 5.01
CA LEU A 85 0.88 13.74 5.57
C LEU A 85 -0.64 13.93 5.48
N LYS A 86 -1.16 15.09 5.90
CA LYS A 86 -2.61 15.40 5.81
C LYS A 86 -3.08 15.40 4.36
N GLU A 87 -2.30 16.00 3.45
CA GLU A 87 -2.60 16.01 2.02
C GLU A 87 -2.67 14.59 1.44
N ALA A 88 -1.71 13.73 1.79
CA ALA A 88 -1.69 12.33 1.38
C ALA A 88 -2.88 11.54 1.95
N MET A 89 -3.22 11.74 3.22
CA MET A 89 -4.40 11.10 3.83
C MET A 89 -5.70 11.49 3.12
N LEU A 90 -5.88 12.78 2.83
CA LEU A 90 -7.05 13.26 2.09
C LEU A 90 -7.10 12.72 0.66
N PHE A 91 -5.94 12.62 0.00
CA PHE A 91 -5.83 12.02 -1.31
C PHE A 91 -6.24 10.54 -1.29
N LEU A 92 -5.73 9.76 -0.33
CA LEU A 92 -6.07 8.35 -0.18
C LEU A 92 -7.55 8.16 0.13
N GLN A 93 -8.12 8.94 1.05
CA GLN A 93 -9.56 8.91 1.34
C GLN A 93 -10.42 9.20 0.11
N ARG A 94 -9.98 10.13 -0.75
CA ARG A 94 -10.66 10.43 -2.02
C ARG A 94 -10.61 9.24 -2.97
N VAL A 95 -9.43 8.60 -3.12
CA VAL A 95 -9.27 7.42 -3.97
C VAL A 95 -10.12 6.26 -3.44
N GLU A 96 -10.12 6.03 -2.13
CA GLU A 96 -10.96 5.02 -1.48
C GLU A 96 -12.45 5.27 -1.74
N TYR A 97 -12.90 6.52 -1.66
CA TYR A 97 -14.28 6.88 -1.97
C TYR A 97 -14.64 6.56 -3.43
N GLN A 98 -13.78 6.92 -4.38
CA GLN A 98 -14.00 6.62 -5.80
C GLN A 98 -14.05 5.10 -6.04
N LEU A 99 -13.17 4.33 -5.39
CA LEU A 99 -13.18 2.87 -5.49
C LEU A 99 -14.49 2.28 -4.93
N LYS A 100 -14.91 2.72 -3.75
CA LYS A 100 -16.19 2.29 -3.13
C LYS A 100 -17.39 2.63 -4.01
N ALA A 101 -17.40 3.80 -4.65
CA ALA A 101 -18.46 4.20 -5.57
C ALA A 101 -18.56 3.25 -6.78
N LEU A 102 -17.42 2.80 -7.33
CA LEU A 102 -17.39 1.81 -8.41
C LEU A 102 -17.91 0.44 -7.95
N THR A 103 -17.53 0.00 -6.74
CA THR A 103 -17.99 -1.27 -6.17
C THR A 103 -19.51 -1.28 -5.91
N ILE A 104 -20.08 -0.17 -5.43
CA ILE A 104 -21.53 -0.06 -5.16
C ILE A 104 -22.33 0.17 -6.45
N SER A 105 -21.72 0.74 -7.50
CA SER A 105 -22.35 0.94 -8.81
C SER A 105 -22.41 -0.34 -9.66
N SER A 106 -22.03 -1.51 -9.13
CA SER A 106 -22.40 -2.79 -9.71
C SER A 106 -23.80 -3.14 -9.21
N PRO A 107 -24.88 -2.91 -9.99
CA PRO A 107 -26.18 -3.38 -9.59
C PRO A 107 -26.17 -4.89 -9.79
N ASN A 108 -26.26 -5.65 -8.70
CA ASN A 108 -26.92 -6.94 -8.78
C ASN A 108 -28.27 -6.68 -9.43
N THR A 109 -28.39 -7.04 -10.71
CA THR A 109 -29.63 -6.95 -11.45
C THR A 109 -30.43 -8.18 -11.07
N ASP A 110 -30.94 -8.19 -9.83
CA ASP A 110 -31.93 -9.15 -9.38
C ASP A 110 -33.07 -8.38 -8.72
N ALA A 111 -33.94 -7.86 -9.58
CA ALA A 111 -35.28 -7.48 -9.24
C ALA A 111 -36.17 -8.17 -10.28
N GLY A 112 -36.39 -9.46 -10.06
CA GLY A 112 -37.30 -10.28 -10.85
C GLY A 112 -38.67 -9.63 -10.95
N GLU A 113 -39.10 -9.38 -12.19
CA GLU A 113 -40.49 -9.16 -12.53
C GLU A 113 -41.29 -10.38 -12.10
N GLY A 114 -42.14 -10.20 -11.09
CA GLY A 114 -43.18 -11.16 -10.75
C GLY A 114 -44.18 -11.23 -11.90
N ASN A 115 -44.16 -12.34 -12.64
CA ASN A 115 -45.32 -12.80 -13.40
C ASN A 115 -45.51 -14.30 -13.13
N ASP A 116 -46.70 -14.61 -12.63
CA ASP A 116 -47.15 -15.93 -12.21
C ASP A 116 -46.96 -17.02 -13.27
N ARG A 117 -46.51 -18.21 -12.86
CA ARG A 117 -47.26 -19.49 -12.94
C ARG A 117 -46.40 -20.75 -12.68
N ASN A 118 -46.76 -21.42 -11.59
CA ASN A 118 -47.04 -22.86 -11.50
C ASN A 118 -45.90 -23.92 -11.43
N ALA A 119 -46.07 -24.81 -10.43
CA ALA A 119 -45.54 -26.17 -10.24
C ALA A 119 -44.07 -26.30 -9.78
N SER A 120 -43.79 -26.49 -8.47
CA SER A 120 -43.89 -27.76 -7.71
C SER A 120 -42.85 -28.81 -8.12
N SER A 121 -41.75 -28.92 -7.37
CA SER A 121 -41.36 -30.13 -6.63
C SER A 121 -40.04 -29.93 -5.89
N GLU A 122 -40.00 -30.50 -4.70
CA GLU A 122 -38.94 -30.51 -3.69
C GLU A 122 -37.73 -31.33 -4.17
N GLU A 123 -36.50 -30.97 -3.76
CA GLU A 123 -35.65 -31.74 -2.83
C GLU A 123 -34.29 -31.02 -2.65
N GLU A 124 -33.85 -30.98 -1.40
CA GLU A 124 -32.66 -30.31 -0.88
C GLU A 124 -31.37 -31.12 -1.16
N ALA A 125 -30.26 -30.47 -1.50
CA ALA A 125 -28.92 -30.93 -1.09
C ALA A 125 -27.86 -29.82 -1.28
N GLU A 126 -27.34 -29.38 -0.12
CA GLU A 126 -25.97 -28.91 0.10
C GLU A 126 -25.45 -27.72 -0.70
N GLY A 127 -25.63 -26.56 -0.06
CA GLY A 127 -24.80 -25.39 -0.25
C GLY A 127 -23.33 -25.71 -0.02
N ASN A 128 -22.61 -25.81 -1.13
CA ASN A 128 -21.18 -25.54 -1.15
C ASN A 128 -20.97 -24.40 -2.16
N ASN A 129 -21.29 -23.17 -1.72
CA ASN A 129 -20.85 -21.95 -2.40
C ASN A 129 -19.33 -21.85 -2.23
N PHE A 130 -18.59 -22.71 -2.91
CA PHE A 130 -17.20 -22.46 -3.21
C PHE A 130 -17.22 -21.31 -4.21
N ILE A 131 -17.18 -20.08 -3.69
CA ILE A 131 -16.95 -18.87 -4.46
C ILE A 131 -15.57 -19.08 -5.09
N ASP A 132 -15.56 -19.57 -6.33
CA ASP A 132 -14.36 -19.68 -7.12
C ASP A 132 -13.87 -18.25 -7.39
N PRO A 133 -12.75 -17.81 -6.81
CA PRO A 133 -12.22 -16.47 -7.05
C PRO A 133 -11.87 -16.24 -8.53
N GLN A 134 -11.84 -17.31 -9.33
CA GLN A 134 -11.61 -17.29 -10.77
C GLN A 134 -12.89 -16.98 -11.55
N ALA A 135 -14.08 -17.32 -11.04
CA ALA A 135 -15.36 -17.09 -11.72
C ALA A 135 -15.62 -15.58 -11.96
N GLU A 136 -15.33 -14.76 -10.95
CA GLU A 136 -15.45 -13.29 -11.03
C GLU A 136 -14.50 -12.70 -12.09
N ASP A 137 -13.29 -13.26 -12.22
CA ASP A 137 -12.28 -12.79 -13.16
C ASP A 137 -12.61 -13.21 -14.62
N HIS A 138 -13.19 -14.40 -14.79
CA HIS A 138 -13.71 -14.86 -16.08
C HIS A 138 -14.91 -14.03 -16.54
N GLU A 139 -15.78 -13.64 -15.63
CA GLU A 139 -16.96 -12.82 -15.92
C GLU A 139 -16.58 -11.38 -16.25
N LEU A 140 -15.67 -10.77 -15.46
CA LEU A 140 -15.11 -9.45 -15.74
C LEU A 140 -14.42 -9.42 -17.11
N LYS A 141 -13.63 -10.45 -17.44
CA LYS A 141 -12.99 -10.61 -18.75
C LYS A 141 -14.02 -10.70 -19.88
N GLY A 142 -15.12 -11.41 -19.68
CA GLY A 142 -16.22 -11.50 -20.63
C GLY A 142 -16.89 -10.14 -20.87
N GLN A 143 -17.16 -9.39 -19.81
CA GLN A 143 -17.76 -8.07 -19.86
C GLN A 143 -16.85 -7.04 -20.55
N LEU A 144 -15.55 -7.02 -20.22
CA LEU A 144 -14.58 -6.17 -20.89
C LEU A 144 -14.44 -6.51 -22.38
N LEU A 145 -14.35 -7.80 -22.72
CA LEU A 145 -14.30 -8.23 -24.12
C LEU A 145 -15.55 -7.78 -24.86
N ARG A 146 -16.75 -7.91 -24.28
CA ARG A 146 -17.98 -7.45 -24.90
C ARG A 146 -17.98 -5.94 -25.14
N ARG A 147 -17.63 -5.14 -24.12
CA ARG A 147 -17.62 -3.66 -24.20
C ARG A 147 -16.57 -3.10 -25.14
N TYR A 148 -15.38 -3.69 -25.17
CA TYR A 148 -14.25 -3.15 -25.91
C TYR A 148 -13.90 -3.95 -27.17
N SER A 149 -14.62 -5.04 -27.49
CA SER A 149 -14.39 -5.87 -28.69
C SER A 149 -14.30 -5.07 -29.99
N GLY A 150 -15.20 -4.09 -30.19
CA GLY A 150 -15.20 -3.23 -31.36
C GLY A 150 -13.96 -2.32 -31.45
N TYR A 151 -13.54 -1.74 -30.33
CA TYR A 151 -12.36 -0.87 -30.24
C TYR A 151 -11.04 -1.67 -30.34
N LEU A 152 -10.97 -2.82 -29.67
CA LEU A 152 -9.86 -3.77 -29.83
C LEU A 152 -9.78 -4.30 -31.27
N GLY A 153 -10.93 -4.50 -31.91
CA GLY A 153 -11.05 -4.89 -33.31
C GLY A 153 -10.53 -3.82 -34.27
N SER A 154 -10.76 -2.54 -33.99
CA SER A 154 -10.26 -1.42 -34.81
C SER A 154 -8.78 -1.11 -34.58
N LEU A 155 -8.26 -1.38 -33.37
CA LEU A 155 -6.84 -1.26 -33.05
C LEU A 155 -6.00 -2.45 -33.53
N LYS A 156 -6.60 -3.63 -33.73
CA LYS A 156 -5.90 -4.85 -34.15
C LYS A 156 -5.12 -4.67 -35.46
N PRO A 157 -5.67 -4.09 -36.54
CA PRO A 157 -4.93 -3.80 -37.77
C PRO A 157 -3.79 -2.81 -37.57
N GLU A 158 -3.92 -1.90 -36.61
CA GLU A 158 -2.93 -0.84 -36.33
C GLU A 158 -1.75 -1.37 -35.49
N LEU A 159 -2.03 -2.25 -34.53
CA LEU A 159 -1.02 -3.01 -33.77
C LEU A 159 -0.31 -4.08 -34.62
N MET A 160 -1.03 -4.76 -35.50
CA MET A 160 -0.48 -5.80 -36.39
C MET A 160 0.43 -5.25 -37.50
N LYS A 161 0.44 -3.92 -37.72
CA LYS A 161 1.41 -3.24 -38.59
C LYS A 161 2.80 -3.13 -37.97
N THR A 162 2.98 -3.49 -36.69
CA THR A 162 4.31 -3.51 -36.06
C THR A 162 5.01 -4.85 -36.26
N LYS A 163 6.07 -4.80 -37.07
CA LYS A 163 7.23 -5.71 -37.22
C LYS A 163 6.93 -7.23 -37.20
N LYS A 164 7.09 -7.87 -38.36
CA LYS A 164 7.31 -9.32 -38.49
C LYS A 164 8.62 -9.73 -37.80
N LYS A 165 8.63 -9.84 -36.47
CA LYS A 165 9.56 -10.70 -35.73
C LYS A 165 8.81 -12.01 -35.50
N GLY A 166 9.38 -13.12 -35.99
CA GLY A 166 8.73 -14.43 -36.07
C GLY A 166 7.90 -14.74 -34.83
N LYS A 167 6.62 -15.03 -35.03
CA LYS A 167 5.75 -15.48 -33.94
C LYS A 167 6.28 -16.83 -33.46
N LEU A 168 6.59 -16.95 -32.16
CA LEU A 168 6.86 -18.26 -31.54
C LEU A 168 5.74 -19.25 -31.90
N PRO A 169 6.03 -20.56 -32.09
CA PRO A 169 5.02 -21.60 -32.34
C PRO A 169 3.88 -21.55 -31.32
N MET A 170 2.67 -21.94 -31.73
CA MET A 170 1.49 -21.86 -30.88
C MET A 170 1.64 -22.75 -29.63
N GLU A 171 2.24 -23.91 -29.79
CA GLU A 171 2.51 -24.91 -28.76
C GLU A 171 3.48 -24.35 -27.73
N ALA A 172 4.58 -23.71 -28.18
CA ALA A 172 5.54 -23.06 -27.31
C ALA A 172 4.88 -21.93 -26.49
N ARG A 173 4.03 -21.11 -27.12
CA ARG A 173 3.28 -20.05 -26.42
C ARG A 173 2.34 -20.62 -25.37
N GLN A 174 1.66 -21.72 -25.66
CA GLN A 174 0.71 -22.34 -24.73
C GLN A 174 1.42 -22.85 -23.47
N GLN A 175 2.59 -23.47 -23.62
CA GLN A 175 3.39 -23.95 -22.49
C GLN A 175 3.94 -22.79 -21.65
N LEU A 176 4.41 -21.70 -22.28
CA LEU A 176 4.88 -20.52 -21.54
C LEU A 176 3.75 -19.85 -20.76
N LEU A 177 2.56 -19.76 -21.36
CA LEU A 177 1.35 -19.25 -20.71
C LEU A 177 0.89 -20.13 -19.54
N ASP A 178 0.95 -21.45 -19.69
CA ASP A 178 0.63 -22.41 -18.61
C ASP A 178 1.64 -22.31 -17.45
N TRP A 179 2.92 -22.12 -17.75
CA TRP A 179 3.92 -21.86 -16.70
C TRP A 179 3.62 -20.54 -15.98
N TRP A 180 3.34 -19.47 -16.74
CA TRP A 180 3.05 -18.14 -16.19
C TRP A 180 1.79 -18.14 -15.33
N SER A 181 0.73 -18.83 -15.74
CA SER A 181 -0.52 -18.90 -14.97
C SER A 181 -0.33 -19.60 -13.62
N ARG A 182 0.59 -20.57 -13.52
CA ARG A 182 0.96 -21.22 -12.25
C ARG A 182 1.85 -20.34 -11.37
N HIS A 183 2.57 -19.38 -11.95
CA HIS A 183 3.54 -18.52 -11.26
C HIS A 183 3.16 -17.03 -11.30
N TYR A 184 1.89 -16.70 -11.49
CA TYR A 184 1.40 -15.33 -11.71
C TYR A 184 1.76 -14.34 -10.59
N LYS A 185 1.94 -14.83 -9.35
CA LYS A 185 2.38 -14.00 -8.21
C LYS A 185 3.83 -13.54 -8.33
N TRP A 186 4.70 -14.33 -8.97
CA TRP A 186 6.13 -14.08 -9.18
C TRP A 186 6.61 -14.68 -10.51
N PRO A 187 6.32 -14.01 -11.65
CA PRO A 187 6.51 -14.58 -12.98
C PRO A 187 7.96 -14.50 -13.49
N TYR A 188 8.94 -14.65 -12.60
CA TYR A 188 10.37 -14.59 -12.93
C TYR A 188 10.99 -15.97 -12.72
N PRO A 189 11.05 -16.82 -13.77
CA PRO A 189 11.63 -18.15 -13.68
C PRO A 189 13.12 -18.08 -13.32
N SER A 190 13.55 -18.96 -12.41
CA SER A 190 14.96 -19.16 -12.10
C SER A 190 15.77 -19.63 -13.32
N GLU A 191 17.10 -19.60 -13.25
CA GLU A 191 17.99 -20.12 -14.31
C GLU A 191 17.59 -21.54 -14.75
N SER A 192 17.35 -22.44 -13.78
CA SER A 192 16.96 -23.83 -14.04
C SER A 192 15.56 -23.94 -14.64
N GLN A 193 14.61 -23.11 -14.21
CA GLN A 193 13.27 -23.08 -14.77
C GLN A 193 13.27 -22.56 -16.21
N ARG A 194 14.09 -21.56 -16.52
CA ARG A 194 14.23 -21.06 -17.89
C ARG A 194 14.84 -22.10 -18.82
N LEU A 195 15.84 -22.87 -18.34
CA LEU A 195 16.42 -23.99 -19.09
C LEU A 195 15.38 -25.09 -19.38
N ALA A 196 14.58 -25.47 -18.37
CA ALA A 196 13.52 -26.45 -18.55
C ALA A 196 12.44 -25.98 -19.55
N LEU A 197 12.12 -24.68 -19.54
CA LEU A 197 11.17 -24.09 -20.49
C LEU A 197 11.75 -24.04 -21.91
N ALA A 198 13.04 -23.75 -22.06
CA ALA A 198 13.74 -23.81 -23.35
C ALA A 198 13.69 -25.23 -23.95
N GLU A 199 13.96 -26.25 -23.13
CA GLU A 199 13.90 -27.66 -23.53
C GLU A 199 12.48 -28.09 -23.93
N ALA A 200 11.47 -27.75 -23.11
CA ALA A 200 10.08 -28.14 -23.34
C ALA A 200 9.44 -27.45 -24.57
N THR A 201 9.83 -26.21 -24.84
CA THR A 201 9.28 -25.40 -25.94
C THR A 201 10.10 -25.46 -27.22
N GLY A 202 11.31 -26.03 -27.16
CA GLY A 202 12.29 -26.01 -28.25
C GLY A 202 12.80 -24.60 -28.60
N LEU A 203 12.62 -23.64 -27.70
CA LEU A 203 13.07 -22.26 -27.88
C LEU A 203 14.46 -22.07 -27.30
N ASP A 204 15.22 -21.12 -27.86
CA ASP A 204 16.50 -20.75 -27.28
C ASP A 204 16.31 -19.96 -25.97
N GLN A 205 17.34 -19.98 -25.12
CA GLN A 205 17.34 -19.30 -23.83
C GLN A 205 17.06 -17.79 -23.94
N LYS A 206 17.45 -17.17 -25.07
CA LYS A 206 17.24 -15.75 -25.33
C LYS A 206 15.78 -15.46 -25.69
N GLN A 207 15.10 -16.37 -26.38
CA GLN A 207 13.67 -16.31 -26.70
C GLN A 207 12.84 -16.47 -25.44
N ILE A 208 13.22 -17.38 -24.54
CA ILE A 208 12.62 -17.51 -23.21
C ILE A 208 12.81 -16.21 -22.41
N ASN A 209 14.04 -15.68 -22.33
CA ASN A 209 14.33 -14.43 -21.62
C ASN A 209 13.62 -13.19 -22.19
N ASN A 210 13.35 -13.16 -23.50
CA ASN A 210 12.61 -12.05 -24.11
C ASN A 210 11.10 -12.17 -23.93
N TRP A 211 10.61 -13.36 -23.55
CA TRP A 211 9.19 -13.63 -23.37
C TRP A 211 8.73 -13.37 -21.94
N PHE A 212 9.56 -13.71 -20.96
CA PHE A 212 9.38 -13.37 -19.53
C PHE A 212 9.85 -11.95 -19.22
#